data_AF-A0A949BR83-F1
#
_entry.id   AF-A0A949BR83-F1
#
_cell.length_a   1.000
_cell.length_b   1.000
_cell.length_c   1.000
_cell.angle_alpha   90.00
_cell.angle_beta   90.00
_cell.angle_gamma   90.00
#
_symmetry.space_group_name_H-M   'P 1'
#
loop_
_entity.id
_entity.type
_entity.pdbx_description
1 polymer ?
#
loop_
_entity_poly.entity_id
_entity_poly.type
_entity_poly.pdbx_seq_one_letter_code
_entity_poly.pdbx_strand_id
1 'polypeptide(L)'
;MLKRLVVFIVIAVIAGFVFPCVARADGFRMCFVESDVVLERDGKAQVSYTVQWSCRNANLHGFYFEGFNEEPAFDYANAYAVDERGTRYGLDIKRLSPRKYDIILARGQSFRDGVITCFFRYAADLQKSGNLVLTDSRLGRLAVFNWAPVQWNDALEHETVTVHYPVAMPGSSVNAADLEKVKFLTEKYVNQRYLIDYNTIPNKQGEPILSVKFHRRDIPSRYHFQIQTYIDSACFELNSIASMKPVDDAELSKAPEKFMLNRLFPGSIIAQFPLDMTDIILLIVFIALLFGLFPLFIMTRKHCSMLSAQDGIARIQWTGDEWAAPKLQMGTFRRTGKICKDLTALEAGILLDIPLTKLMSMMMNNMERKAMVNVKSTEPLAVERLPGARRSSDPYENILYNAVGVDGAISMDAVYEMFHSLAAGVDQKTWSCDLEATKEYYRKRIDAMLEAKSENSDEGYYWGGYRHHYHHHGMYAHRDYYERSASLDKQLAQKNPQMNNGFSQFRVSAACYEGPFLQNVCHDACHSACHSACHSACHSACHGACHSACVSSGH
;
A
#
# COMPACT_ATOMS: atom_id res chain seq x y z
N MET A 1 -15.93 22.49 9.82
CA MET A 1 -16.08 21.01 9.84
C MET A 1 -15.08 20.30 8.95
N LEU A 2 -14.81 20.78 7.72
CA LEU A 2 -13.89 20.14 6.77
C LEU A 2 -12.46 19.91 7.30
N LYS A 3 -11.88 20.87 8.04
CA LYS A 3 -10.55 20.71 8.66
C LYS A 3 -10.49 19.60 9.74
N ARG A 4 -11.59 19.33 10.44
CA ARG A 4 -11.66 18.25 11.45
C ARG A 4 -11.82 16.88 10.78
N LEU A 5 -12.52 16.82 9.65
CA LEU A 5 -12.69 15.61 8.85
C LEU A 5 -11.37 15.16 8.22
N VAL A 6 -10.57 16.10 7.68
CA VAL A 6 -9.25 15.79 7.10
C VAL A 6 -8.27 15.28 8.16
N VAL A 7 -8.26 15.88 9.36
CA VAL A 7 -7.43 15.41 10.48
C VAL A 7 -7.87 14.01 10.95
N PHE A 8 -9.17 13.73 10.97
CA PHE A 8 -9.70 12.42 11.34
C PHE A 8 -9.36 11.34 10.30
N ILE A 9 -9.40 11.67 9.01
CA ILE A 9 -9.02 10.75 7.92
C ILE A 9 -7.51 10.48 7.95
N VAL A 10 -6.68 11.50 8.19
CA VAL A 10 -5.22 11.32 8.33
C VAL A 10 -4.88 10.47 9.56
N ILE A 11 -5.56 10.67 10.70
CA ILE A 11 -5.39 9.83 11.90
C ILE A 11 -5.89 8.40 11.66
N ALA A 12 -6.99 8.21 10.92
CA ALA A 12 -7.51 6.88 10.58
C ALA A 12 -6.61 6.12 9.59
N VAL A 13 -5.98 6.84 8.64
CA VAL A 13 -5.00 6.25 7.71
C VAL A 13 -3.70 5.89 8.44
N ILE A 14 -3.24 6.73 9.37
CA ILE A 14 -2.08 6.41 10.22
C ILE A 14 -2.41 5.25 11.18
N ALA A 15 -3.62 5.19 11.75
CA ALA A 15 -4.06 4.07 12.58
C ALA A 15 -4.24 2.76 11.79
N GLY A 16 -4.61 2.85 10.50
CA GLY A 16 -4.67 1.72 9.58
C GLY A 16 -3.30 1.11 9.24
N PHE A 17 -2.22 1.89 9.34
CA PHE A 17 -0.84 1.42 9.18
C PHE A 17 -0.21 0.87 10.47
N VAL A 18 -0.88 1.01 11.62
CA VAL A 18 -0.38 0.58 12.94
C VAL A 18 -1.10 -0.68 13.45
N PHE A 19 -2.08 -1.22 12.72
CA PHE A 19 -2.44 -2.62 12.93
C PHE A 19 -1.33 -3.48 12.34
N PRO A 20 -0.56 -4.23 13.15
CA PRO A 20 0.23 -5.31 12.58
C PRO A 20 -0.81 -6.25 12.00
N CYS A 21 -0.89 -6.28 10.67
CA CYS A 21 -1.41 -7.43 10.00
C CYS A 21 -0.58 -8.57 10.58
N VAL A 22 -1.17 -9.37 11.48
CA VAL A 22 -0.59 -10.65 11.90
C VAL A 22 -0.72 -11.53 10.66
N ALA A 23 0.10 -11.23 9.66
CA ALA A 23 0.43 -12.15 8.62
C ALA A 23 0.92 -13.38 9.37
N ARG A 24 0.10 -14.43 9.33
CA ARG A 24 0.52 -15.77 9.71
C ARG A 24 1.61 -16.13 8.71
N ALA A 25 2.84 -15.78 9.04
CA ALA A 25 3.97 -15.94 8.15
C ALA A 25 4.14 -17.43 7.83
N ASP A 26 4.07 -17.76 6.54
CA ASP A 26 4.60 -19.01 6.03
C ASP A 26 6.09 -19.05 6.36
N GLY A 27 6.58 -20.18 6.87
CA GLY A 27 7.95 -20.29 7.35
C GLY A 27 8.17 -21.47 8.30
N PHE A 28 9.38 -21.54 8.84
CA PHE A 28 9.74 -22.47 9.91
C PHE A 28 10.24 -21.66 11.11
N ARG A 29 9.98 -22.15 12.32
CA ARG A 29 10.42 -21.56 13.58
C ARG A 29 10.87 -22.66 14.51
N MET A 30 12.00 -22.47 15.19
CA MET A 30 12.38 -23.34 16.30
C MET A 30 11.46 -23.08 17.51
N CYS A 31 10.88 -24.12 18.08
CA CYS A 31 9.97 -24.02 19.22
C CYS A 31 10.72 -24.06 20.54
N PHE A 32 11.46 -25.14 20.79
CA PHE A 32 12.23 -25.32 22.01
C PHE A 32 13.47 -26.17 21.76
N VAL A 33 14.42 -26.08 22.70
CA VAL A 33 15.62 -26.92 22.72
C VAL A 33 15.81 -27.49 24.11
N GLU A 34 16.04 -28.80 24.17
CA GLU A 34 16.43 -29.48 25.41
C GLU A 34 17.76 -30.19 25.19
N SER A 35 18.67 -30.04 26.14
CA SER A 35 20.00 -30.62 26.11
C SER A 35 20.26 -31.46 27.35
N ASP A 36 20.69 -32.70 27.16
CA ASP A 36 21.11 -33.57 28.25
C ASP A 36 22.63 -33.78 28.18
N VAL A 37 23.32 -33.43 29.26
CA VAL A 37 24.78 -33.54 29.41
C VAL A 37 25.07 -34.61 30.44
N VAL A 38 25.56 -35.77 29.98
CA VAL A 38 26.01 -36.85 30.85
C VAL A 38 27.52 -36.72 31.05
N LEU A 39 27.94 -36.35 32.26
CA LEU A 39 29.35 -36.21 32.61
C LEU A 39 29.95 -37.53 33.08
N GLU A 40 31.14 -37.86 32.58
CA GLU A 40 31.94 -39.00 33.03
C GLU A 40 33.05 -38.54 33.99
N ARG A 41 33.58 -39.46 34.82
CA ARG A 41 34.59 -39.12 35.82
C ARG A 41 35.89 -38.59 35.22
N ASP A 42 36.24 -39.01 34.00
CA ASP A 42 37.47 -38.62 33.31
C ASP A 42 37.40 -37.24 32.63
N GLY A 43 36.26 -36.55 32.73
CA GLY A 43 36.04 -35.23 32.14
C GLY A 43 35.46 -35.25 30.73
N LYS A 44 35.18 -36.42 30.17
CA LYS A 44 34.38 -36.55 28.95
C LYS A 44 32.89 -36.39 29.25
N ALA A 45 32.14 -36.05 28.21
CA ALA A 45 30.70 -35.95 28.29
C ALA A 45 30.03 -36.45 27.02
N GLN A 46 28.82 -36.97 27.17
CA GLN A 46 27.87 -37.15 26.08
C GLN A 46 26.83 -36.04 26.16
N VAL A 47 26.69 -35.27 25.07
CA VAL A 47 25.68 -34.21 24.96
C VAL A 47 24.64 -34.65 23.95
N SER A 48 23.37 -34.63 24.35
CA SER A 48 22.23 -35.01 23.52
C SER A 48 21.31 -33.81 23.36
N TYR A 49 20.86 -33.53 22.14
CA TYR A 49 19.99 -32.42 21.81
C TYR A 49 18.64 -32.93 21.30
N THR A 50 17.57 -32.35 21.82
CA THR A 50 16.21 -32.44 21.34
C THR A 50 15.79 -31.07 20.85
N VAL A 51 15.65 -30.92 19.53
CA VAL A 51 15.35 -29.63 18.89
C VAL A 51 14.02 -29.73 18.16
N GLN A 52 13.03 -28.96 18.58
CA GLN A 52 11.71 -28.96 17.95
C GLN A 52 11.54 -27.77 16.99
N TRP A 53 10.98 -28.05 15.81
CA TRP A 53 10.63 -27.07 14.79
C TRP A 53 9.15 -27.12 14.47
N SER A 54 8.52 -25.95 14.32
CA SER A 54 7.22 -25.79 13.71
C SER A 54 7.40 -25.27 12.28
N CYS A 55 6.79 -25.94 11.32
CA CYS A 55 6.81 -25.57 9.91
C CYS A 55 5.40 -25.27 9.44
N ARG A 56 5.26 -24.24 8.62
CA ARG A 56 3.99 -23.87 8.00
C ARG A 56 4.21 -23.48 6.56
N ASN A 57 3.73 -24.33 5.66
CA ASN A 57 3.85 -24.15 4.20
C ASN A 57 5.29 -23.83 3.73
N ALA A 58 6.31 -24.36 4.42
CA ALA A 58 7.72 -24.11 4.12
C ALA A 58 8.52 -25.41 4.24
N ASN A 59 9.42 -25.67 3.28
CA ASN A 59 10.21 -26.89 3.26
C ASN A 59 11.43 -26.76 4.17
N LEU A 60 11.33 -27.30 5.39
CA LEU A 60 12.48 -27.47 6.27
C LEU A 60 13.32 -28.66 5.79
N HIS A 61 14.55 -28.39 5.41
CA HIS A 61 15.54 -29.41 5.02
C HIS A 61 16.54 -29.72 6.14
N GLY A 62 16.77 -28.78 7.05
CA GLY A 62 17.80 -28.90 8.08
C GLY A 62 18.15 -27.56 8.71
N PHE A 63 19.21 -27.54 9.51
CA PHE A 63 19.71 -26.37 10.21
C PHE A 63 21.21 -26.48 10.51
N TYR A 64 21.84 -25.33 10.73
CA TYR A 64 23.24 -25.26 11.13
C TYR A 64 23.42 -25.43 12.63
N PHE A 65 24.47 -26.13 13.02
CA PHE A 65 24.91 -26.31 14.39
C PHE A 65 26.33 -25.74 14.54
N GLU A 66 26.47 -24.63 15.28
CA GLU A 66 27.74 -23.90 15.46
C GLU A 66 27.80 -23.19 16.82
N GLY A 67 29.00 -22.79 17.25
CA GLY A 67 29.20 -22.01 18.49
C GLY A 67 29.62 -22.80 19.74
N PHE A 68 29.88 -24.11 19.61
CA PHE A 68 30.47 -24.96 20.67
C PHE A 68 32.00 -24.74 20.77
N ASN A 69 32.60 -25.05 21.93
CA ASN A 69 34.05 -24.88 22.20
C ASN A 69 34.85 -26.18 22.22
N GLU A 70 34.15 -27.27 22.50
CA GLU A 70 34.57 -28.64 22.39
C GLU A 70 34.68 -29.11 20.93
N GLU A 71 35.31 -30.26 20.72
CA GLU A 71 35.33 -30.93 19.42
C GLU A 71 34.31 -32.08 19.43
N PRO A 72 33.15 -31.94 18.76
CA PRO A 72 32.07 -32.92 18.85
C PRO A 72 32.35 -34.14 17.96
N ALA A 73 32.27 -35.34 18.57
CA ALA A 73 32.22 -36.62 17.87
C ALA A 73 30.77 -37.12 17.81
N PHE A 74 30.09 -36.88 16.69
CA PHE A 74 28.66 -37.20 16.52
C PHE A 74 28.37 -38.70 16.42
N ASP A 75 27.25 -39.12 16.99
CA ASP A 75 26.67 -40.45 16.78
C ASP A 75 25.74 -40.43 15.57
N TYR A 76 26.33 -40.63 14.39
CA TYR A 76 25.61 -40.62 13.11
C TYR A 76 24.54 -41.71 13.00
N ALA A 77 24.74 -42.87 13.66
CA ALA A 77 23.83 -44.00 13.55
C ALA A 77 22.50 -43.77 14.29
N ASN A 78 22.52 -42.94 15.34
CA ASN A 78 21.37 -42.68 16.19
C ASN A 78 20.82 -41.25 16.04
N ALA A 79 21.19 -40.52 14.98
CA ALA A 79 20.64 -39.21 14.67
C ALA A 79 19.39 -39.32 13.78
N TYR A 80 18.25 -38.80 14.26
CA TYR A 80 16.96 -38.90 13.56
C TYR A 80 16.02 -37.76 13.93
N ALA A 81 14.96 -37.58 13.14
CA ALA A 81 13.85 -36.70 13.47
C ALA A 81 12.51 -37.45 13.43
N VAL A 82 11.53 -36.99 14.18
CA VAL A 82 10.17 -37.57 14.27
C VAL A 82 9.14 -36.46 14.13
N ASP A 83 8.13 -36.66 13.28
CA ASP A 83 6.99 -35.75 13.15
C ASP A 83 5.84 -36.09 14.11
N GLU A 84 4.80 -35.27 14.14
CA GLU A 84 3.59 -35.49 14.95
C GLU A 84 2.82 -36.78 14.62
N ARG A 85 3.08 -37.38 13.45
CA ARG A 85 2.46 -38.64 13.00
C ARG A 85 3.30 -39.87 13.37
N GLY A 86 4.47 -39.67 13.99
CA GLY A 86 5.42 -40.73 14.31
C GLY A 86 6.29 -41.16 13.13
N THR A 87 6.27 -40.43 12.01
CA THR A 87 7.14 -40.70 10.87
C THR A 87 8.58 -40.39 11.25
N ARG A 88 9.47 -41.35 11.07
CA ARG A 88 10.90 -41.19 11.38
C ARG A 88 11.71 -40.82 10.13
N TYR A 89 12.53 -39.80 10.27
CA TYR A 89 13.47 -39.31 9.27
C TYR A 89 14.90 -39.52 9.78
N GLY A 90 15.82 -39.97 8.91
CA GLY A 90 17.25 -39.97 9.26
C GLY A 90 17.81 -38.55 9.24
N LEU A 91 18.84 -38.28 10.02
CA LEU A 91 19.62 -37.03 9.92
C LEU A 91 21.00 -37.33 9.30
N ASP A 92 21.41 -36.48 8.36
CA ASP A 92 22.75 -36.47 7.78
C ASP A 92 23.50 -35.25 8.34
N ILE A 93 24.63 -35.48 9.00
CA ILE A 93 25.38 -34.44 9.72
C ILE A 93 26.70 -34.21 8.97
N LYS A 94 26.85 -33.05 8.32
CA LYS A 94 28.02 -32.74 7.50
C LYS A 94 28.86 -31.67 8.15
N ARG A 95 30.17 -31.92 8.27
CA ARG A 95 31.11 -30.90 8.74
C ARG A 95 31.34 -29.87 7.63
N LEU A 96 31.06 -28.60 7.90
CA LEU A 96 31.32 -27.49 6.98
C LEU A 96 32.63 -26.77 7.32
N SER A 97 32.93 -26.64 8.61
CA SER A 97 34.16 -26.02 9.11
C SER A 97 34.55 -26.61 10.47
N PRO A 98 35.68 -26.23 11.08
CA PRO A 98 36.08 -26.74 12.39
C PRO A 98 35.02 -26.59 13.48
N ARG A 99 34.17 -25.56 13.42
CA ARG A 99 33.16 -25.23 14.45
C ARG A 99 31.74 -25.09 13.89
N LYS A 100 31.48 -25.66 12.71
CA LYS A 100 30.18 -25.59 12.04
C LYS A 100 29.81 -26.90 11.35
N TYR A 101 28.62 -27.37 11.65
CA TYR A 101 28.01 -28.56 11.04
C TYR A 101 26.66 -28.19 10.41
N ASP A 102 26.30 -28.91 9.36
CA ASP A 102 25.00 -28.87 8.70
C ASP A 102 24.24 -30.14 9.06
N ILE A 103 23.09 -30.00 9.72
CA ILE A 103 22.23 -31.13 10.15
C ILE A 103 20.99 -31.11 9.27
N ILE A 104 20.91 -32.06 8.33
CA ILE A 104 19.84 -32.10 7.32
C ILE A 104 19.05 -33.41 7.39
N LEU A 105 17.79 -33.38 6.94
CA LEU A 105 16.99 -34.57 6.73
C LEU A 105 17.65 -35.41 5.62
N ALA A 106 17.95 -36.67 5.94
CA ALA A 106 18.68 -37.57 5.07
C ALA A 106 17.92 -37.82 3.75
N ARG A 107 18.65 -38.24 2.71
CA ARG A 107 18.10 -38.58 1.37
C ARG A 107 17.36 -37.43 0.69
N GLY A 108 17.71 -36.18 0.99
CA GLY A 108 17.08 -35.00 0.37
C GLY A 108 15.62 -34.80 0.77
N GLN A 109 15.19 -35.40 1.88
CA GLN A 109 13.84 -35.24 2.38
C GLN A 109 13.61 -33.80 2.87
N SER A 110 12.34 -33.40 2.92
CA SER A 110 11.91 -32.12 3.50
C SER A 110 10.64 -32.31 4.32
N PHE A 111 10.46 -31.45 5.30
CA PHE A 111 9.25 -31.40 6.12
C PHE A 111 8.55 -30.06 5.90
N ARG A 112 7.25 -30.09 5.56
CA ARG A 112 6.55 -28.91 5.01
C ARG A 112 5.57 -28.23 5.96
N ASP A 113 4.85 -29.00 6.76
CA ASP A 113 3.75 -28.50 7.58
C ASP A 113 3.54 -29.36 8.83
N GLY A 114 3.40 -28.72 9.99
CA GLY A 114 3.28 -29.36 11.30
C GLY A 114 4.52 -29.19 12.18
N VAL A 115 4.71 -30.10 13.13
CA VAL A 115 5.86 -30.10 14.04
C VAL A 115 6.78 -31.29 13.78
N ILE A 116 8.09 -31.05 13.81
CA ILE A 116 9.13 -32.08 13.71
C ILE A 116 10.16 -31.88 14.82
N THR A 117 10.54 -32.97 15.49
CA THR A 117 11.53 -32.97 16.58
C THR A 117 12.76 -33.75 16.16
N CYS A 118 13.91 -33.09 16.18
CA CYS A 118 15.20 -33.65 15.81
C CYS A 118 15.98 -34.08 17.05
N PHE A 119 16.52 -35.29 17.01
CA PHE A 119 17.32 -35.90 18.06
C PHE A 119 18.71 -36.22 17.51
N PHE A 120 19.74 -35.68 18.14
CA PHE A 120 21.13 -36.00 17.82
C PHE A 120 22.00 -35.87 19.06
N ARG A 121 23.14 -36.56 19.08
CA ARG A 121 24.07 -36.53 20.20
C ARG A 121 25.51 -36.58 19.73
N TYR A 122 26.41 -36.09 20.56
CA TYR A 122 27.84 -36.20 20.35
C TYR A 122 28.57 -36.46 21.66
N ALA A 123 29.75 -37.07 21.56
CA ALA A 123 30.71 -37.14 22.64
C ALA A 123 31.72 -35.99 22.53
N ALA A 124 32.16 -35.46 23.66
CA ALA A 124 33.13 -34.38 23.74
C ALA A 124 34.01 -34.51 24.99
N ASP A 125 35.23 -33.97 24.93
CA ASP A 125 36.12 -33.84 26.09
C ASP A 125 35.96 -32.42 26.68
N LEU A 126 35.19 -32.33 27.77
CA LEU A 126 34.90 -31.06 28.43
C LEU A 126 36.07 -30.57 29.28
N GLN A 127 36.94 -31.49 29.70
CA GLN A 127 38.18 -31.14 30.38
C GLN A 127 39.19 -30.49 29.42
N LYS A 128 39.39 -31.07 28.23
CA LYS A 128 40.28 -30.52 27.20
C LYS A 128 39.81 -29.16 26.68
N SER A 129 38.49 -28.94 26.61
CA SER A 129 37.91 -27.66 26.20
C SER A 129 37.88 -26.61 27.32
N GLY A 130 38.24 -26.97 28.55
CA GLY A 130 38.27 -26.08 29.71
C GLY A 130 36.89 -25.81 30.34
N ASN A 131 35.85 -26.50 29.88
CA ASN A 131 34.49 -26.37 30.41
C ASN A 131 34.29 -27.16 31.72
N LEU A 132 35.13 -28.16 31.99
CA LEU A 132 35.14 -28.96 33.22
C LEU A 132 36.55 -29.08 33.80
N VAL A 133 36.86 -28.34 34.86
CA VAL A 133 38.23 -28.22 35.41
C VAL A 133 38.21 -28.14 36.93
N LEU A 134 39.35 -28.37 37.58
CA LEU A 134 39.49 -28.18 39.03
C LEU A 134 39.65 -26.69 39.38
N THR A 135 39.20 -26.28 40.57
CA THR A 135 39.49 -24.95 41.13
C THR A 135 39.76 -25.06 42.61
N ASP A 136 40.56 -24.15 43.15
CA ASP A 136 40.80 -24.03 44.58
C ASP A 136 39.90 -22.93 45.15
N SER A 137 39.21 -23.23 46.26
CA SER A 137 38.31 -22.31 46.94
C SER A 137 38.52 -22.36 48.45
N ARG A 138 37.90 -21.43 49.19
CA ARG A 138 37.88 -21.48 50.66
C ARG A 138 37.19 -22.73 51.23
N LEU A 139 36.41 -23.44 50.41
CA LEU A 139 35.69 -24.67 50.75
C LEU A 139 36.47 -25.94 50.36
N GLY A 140 37.72 -25.78 49.93
CA GLY A 140 38.58 -26.83 49.40
C GLY A 140 38.60 -26.87 47.88
N ARG A 141 39.16 -27.94 47.35
CA ARG A 141 39.27 -28.19 45.91
C ARG A 141 37.95 -28.69 45.35
N LEU A 142 37.45 -28.02 44.32
CA LEU A 142 36.17 -28.29 43.68
C LEU A 142 36.37 -28.54 42.19
N ALA A 143 35.47 -29.31 41.58
CA ALA A 143 35.32 -29.36 40.13
C ALA A 143 34.33 -28.26 39.70
N VAL A 144 34.72 -27.44 38.73
CA VAL A 144 33.88 -26.40 38.10
C VAL A 144 33.38 -26.93 36.78
N PHE A 145 32.07 -26.92 36.58
CA PHE A 145 31.45 -27.08 35.28
C PHE A 145 30.93 -25.73 34.82
N ASN A 146 31.57 -25.15 33.80
CA ASN A 146 31.18 -23.89 33.16
C ASN A 146 30.94 -24.16 31.68
N TRP A 147 29.68 -24.29 31.29
CA TRP A 147 29.30 -24.67 29.94
C TRP A 147 27.99 -24.00 29.54
N ALA A 148 27.80 -23.83 28.23
CA ALA A 148 26.57 -23.35 27.63
C ALA A 148 26.28 -24.15 26.36
N PRO A 149 25.00 -24.48 26.08
CA PRO A 149 24.60 -24.98 24.78
C PRO A 149 24.83 -23.92 23.69
N VAL A 150 24.74 -24.36 22.42
CA VAL A 150 24.86 -23.46 21.27
C VAL A 150 23.77 -22.39 21.28
N GLN A 151 24.10 -21.20 20.77
CA GLN A 151 23.12 -20.12 20.65
C GLN A 151 22.29 -20.27 19.37
N TRP A 152 20.97 -20.15 19.51
CA TRP A 152 20.04 -20.27 18.39
C TRP A 152 19.64 -18.91 17.83
N ASN A 153 19.46 -18.82 16.52
CA ASN A 153 19.02 -17.57 15.88
C ASN A 153 17.55 -17.24 16.17
N ASP A 154 16.73 -18.25 16.46
CA ASP A 154 15.32 -18.07 16.77
C ASP A 154 15.12 -17.82 18.26
N ALA A 155 14.07 -17.07 18.61
CA ALA A 155 13.57 -17.04 19.98
C ALA A 155 12.88 -18.37 20.29
N LEU A 156 13.09 -18.91 21.50
CA LEU A 156 12.55 -20.20 21.92
C LEU A 156 11.48 -20.01 23.00
N GLU A 157 10.46 -20.86 22.97
CA GLU A 157 9.44 -20.96 24.02
C GLU A 157 10.09 -21.36 25.35
N HIS A 158 11.02 -22.31 25.30
CA HIS A 158 11.87 -22.66 26.42
C HIS A 158 13.19 -23.29 25.98
N GLU A 159 14.15 -23.24 26.90
CA GLU A 159 15.38 -24.01 26.83
C GLU A 159 15.63 -24.70 28.16
N THR A 160 15.94 -26.00 28.09
CA THR A 160 16.21 -26.84 29.26
C THR A 160 17.56 -27.52 29.09
N VAL A 161 18.42 -27.43 30.11
CA VAL A 161 19.66 -28.19 30.17
C VAL A 161 19.63 -29.09 31.40
N THR A 162 19.76 -30.40 31.22
CA THR A 162 19.92 -31.36 32.32
C THR A 162 21.37 -31.81 32.37
N VAL A 163 22.01 -31.68 33.53
CA VAL A 163 23.39 -32.14 33.75
C VAL A 163 23.36 -33.32 34.72
N HIS A 164 23.85 -34.47 34.25
CA HIS A 164 24.00 -35.67 35.06
C HIS A 164 25.45 -35.79 35.53
N TYR A 165 25.66 -35.73 36.84
CA TYR A 165 26.97 -35.81 37.46
C TYR A 165 27.30 -37.27 37.80
N PRO A 166 28.57 -37.70 37.72
CA PRO A 166 28.98 -39.07 38.01
C PRO A 166 29.07 -39.33 39.52
N VAL A 167 27.99 -39.06 40.24
CA VAL A 167 27.91 -39.15 41.71
C VAL A 167 26.67 -39.93 42.09
N ALA A 168 26.86 -41.09 42.71
CA ALA A 168 25.78 -41.90 43.25
C ALA A 168 25.09 -41.20 44.41
N MET A 169 23.76 -41.24 44.41
CA MET A 169 22.89 -40.67 45.43
C MET A 169 22.20 -41.78 46.24
N PRO A 170 21.90 -41.55 47.52
CA PRO A 170 21.36 -42.60 48.40
C PRO A 170 19.91 -43.01 48.09
N GLY A 171 19.17 -42.25 47.28
CA GLY A 171 17.78 -42.54 46.93
C GLY A 171 17.26 -41.70 45.77
N SER A 172 15.97 -41.84 45.45
CA SER A 172 15.35 -41.26 44.26
C SER A 172 15.07 -39.75 44.32
N SER A 173 15.18 -39.15 45.51
CA SER A 173 14.92 -37.72 45.75
C SER A 173 16.15 -37.06 46.36
N VAL A 174 16.57 -35.92 45.81
CA VAL A 174 17.73 -35.16 46.30
C VAL A 174 17.26 -34.11 47.30
N ASN A 175 17.77 -34.14 48.53
CA ASN A 175 17.50 -33.10 49.54
C ASN A 175 18.71 -32.18 49.74
N ALA A 176 18.53 -31.11 50.51
CA ALA A 176 19.58 -30.12 50.76
C ALA A 176 20.82 -30.72 51.46
N ALA A 177 20.64 -31.69 52.35
CA ALA A 177 21.75 -32.35 53.03
C ALA A 177 22.58 -33.22 52.07
N ASP A 178 21.95 -33.83 51.06
CA ASP A 178 22.66 -34.59 50.03
C ASP A 178 23.48 -33.68 49.10
N LEU A 179 22.95 -32.49 48.77
CA LEU A 179 23.70 -31.47 48.01
C LEU A 179 24.88 -30.91 48.83
N GLU A 180 24.71 -30.72 50.13
CA GLU A 180 25.77 -30.25 51.03
C GLU A 180 26.92 -31.27 51.15
N LYS A 181 26.59 -32.57 51.25
CA LYS A 181 27.60 -33.66 51.28
C LYS A 181 28.50 -33.66 50.06
N VAL A 182 27.93 -33.42 48.87
CA VAL A 182 28.69 -33.36 47.61
C VAL A 182 29.23 -31.96 47.30
N LYS A 183 29.02 -30.99 48.20
CA LYS A 183 29.41 -29.59 48.04
C LYS A 183 28.90 -28.97 46.74
N PHE A 184 27.65 -29.27 46.38
CA PHE A 184 27.04 -28.71 45.17
C PHE A 184 26.75 -27.22 45.34
N LEU A 185 27.33 -26.38 44.49
CA LEU A 185 27.14 -24.93 44.52
C LEU A 185 26.85 -24.41 43.11
N THR A 186 26.16 -23.28 43.04
CA THR A 186 25.83 -22.57 41.80
C THR A 186 26.19 -21.11 41.94
N GLU A 187 26.57 -20.46 40.83
CA GLU A 187 26.76 -19.01 40.82
C GLU A 187 25.46 -18.25 41.09
N LYS A 188 25.56 -17.05 41.67
CA LYS A 188 24.38 -16.22 41.98
C LYS A 188 23.53 -15.94 40.74
N TYR A 189 24.17 -15.67 39.60
CA TYR A 189 23.45 -15.38 38.36
C TYR A 189 22.69 -16.60 37.82
N VAL A 190 23.16 -17.83 38.09
CA VAL A 190 22.50 -19.08 37.66
C VAL A 190 21.16 -19.21 38.39
N ASN A 191 21.18 -19.02 39.71
CA ASN A 191 19.97 -19.06 40.54
C ASN A 191 18.97 -17.94 40.22
N GLN A 192 19.44 -16.79 39.75
CA GLN A 192 18.58 -15.67 39.37
C GLN A 192 17.96 -15.83 37.98
N ARG A 193 18.63 -16.55 37.07
CA ARG A 193 18.25 -16.63 35.65
C ARG A 193 17.47 -17.89 35.28
N TYR A 194 17.59 -18.96 36.07
CA TYR A 194 17.04 -20.27 35.73
C TYR A 194 16.23 -20.86 36.89
N LEU A 195 15.19 -21.62 36.55
CA LEU A 195 14.53 -22.52 37.46
C LEU A 195 15.37 -23.80 37.56
N ILE A 196 15.73 -24.20 38.78
CA ILE A 196 16.64 -25.32 39.03
C ILE A 196 15.88 -26.42 39.77
N ASP A 197 15.97 -27.64 39.26
CA ASP A 197 15.38 -28.83 39.86
C ASP A 197 16.44 -29.92 40.05
N TYR A 198 16.37 -30.64 41.17
CA TYR A 198 17.37 -31.62 41.59
C TYR A 198 16.75 -33.01 41.72
N ASN A 199 17.14 -33.92 40.85
CA ASN A 199 16.60 -35.27 40.76
C ASN A 199 17.72 -36.31 40.69
N THR A 200 17.34 -37.58 40.70
CA THR A 200 18.25 -38.69 40.38
C THR A 200 17.78 -39.47 39.17
N ILE A 201 18.72 -39.89 38.33
CA ILE A 201 18.45 -40.74 37.17
C ILE A 201 19.36 -41.97 37.25
N PRO A 202 18.90 -43.18 36.89
CA PRO A 202 19.75 -44.35 36.86
C PRO A 202 20.84 -44.21 35.77
N ASN A 203 22.09 -44.47 36.14
CA ASN A 203 23.20 -44.56 35.19
C ASN A 203 23.12 -45.88 34.37
N LYS A 204 24.09 -46.11 33.47
CA LYS A 204 24.16 -47.36 32.68
C LYS A 204 24.24 -48.65 33.52
N GLN A 205 24.65 -48.54 34.79
CA GLN A 205 24.77 -49.64 35.75
C GLN A 205 23.55 -49.76 36.67
N GLY A 206 22.54 -48.89 36.51
CA GLY A 206 21.31 -48.87 37.31
C GLY A 206 21.40 -48.09 38.63
N GLU A 207 22.54 -47.44 38.92
CA GLU A 207 22.73 -46.65 40.14
C GLU A 207 22.12 -45.25 39.97
N PRO A 208 21.37 -44.73 40.95
CA PRO A 208 20.81 -43.39 40.89
C PRO A 208 21.93 -42.35 41.02
N ILE A 209 22.16 -41.57 39.96
CA ILE A 209 23.14 -40.49 39.94
C ILE A 209 22.47 -39.12 40.00
N LEU A 210 23.19 -38.12 40.54
CA LEU A 210 22.71 -36.74 40.63
C LEU A 210 22.43 -36.14 39.24
N SER A 211 21.23 -35.59 39.08
CA SER A 211 20.76 -34.93 37.87
C SER A 211 20.20 -33.56 38.21
N VAL A 212 20.76 -32.51 37.61
CA VAL A 212 20.35 -31.12 37.86
C VAL A 212 19.80 -30.53 36.58
N LYS A 213 18.53 -30.12 36.62
CA LYS A 213 17.82 -29.52 35.49
C LYS A 213 17.78 -28.00 35.64
N PHE A 214 18.24 -27.29 34.63
CA PHE A 214 18.16 -25.84 34.49
C PHE A 214 17.15 -25.51 33.40
N HIS A 215 16.11 -24.75 33.74
CA HIS A 215 15.03 -24.44 32.82
C HIS A 215 14.74 -22.94 32.77
N ARG A 216 14.46 -22.43 31.58
CA ARG A 216 13.97 -21.06 31.39
C ARG A 216 13.01 -20.99 30.21
N ARG A 217 11.97 -20.17 30.39
CA ARG A 217 10.97 -19.86 29.37
C ARG A 217 11.27 -18.52 28.69
N ASP A 218 10.68 -18.30 27.52
CA ASP A 218 10.72 -17.05 26.77
C ASP A 218 12.17 -16.62 26.47
N ILE A 219 12.91 -17.50 25.80
CA ILE A 219 14.32 -17.29 25.46
C ILE A 219 14.42 -16.37 24.24
N PRO A 220 15.09 -15.20 24.34
CA PRO A 220 15.28 -14.33 23.20
C PRO A 220 16.24 -14.97 22.18
N SER A 221 16.19 -14.47 20.93
CA SER A 221 17.16 -14.84 19.89
C SER A 221 18.61 -14.64 20.39
N ARG A 222 19.47 -15.62 20.08
CA ARG A 222 20.91 -15.66 20.44
C ARG A 222 21.17 -15.53 21.94
N TYR A 223 20.25 -16.01 22.77
CA TYR A 223 20.46 -16.03 24.22
C TYR A 223 21.62 -16.96 24.59
N HIS A 224 22.46 -16.51 25.52
CA HIS A 224 23.57 -17.30 26.03
C HIS A 224 23.17 -18.02 27.34
N PHE A 225 22.78 -19.30 27.22
CA PHE A 225 22.36 -20.13 28.35
C PHE A 225 23.58 -20.65 29.15
N GLN A 226 24.32 -19.75 29.77
CA GLN A 226 25.52 -20.10 30.55
C GLN A 226 25.16 -20.71 31.90
N ILE A 227 25.75 -21.87 32.20
CA ILE A 227 25.62 -22.59 33.47
C ILE A 227 27.01 -22.70 34.11
N GLN A 228 27.09 -22.34 35.39
CA GLN A 228 28.30 -22.53 36.18
C GLN A 228 27.96 -23.14 37.54
N THR A 229 28.44 -24.37 37.73
CA THR A 229 28.22 -25.18 38.94
C THR A 229 29.56 -25.65 39.50
N TYR A 230 29.55 -25.95 40.79
CA TYR A 230 30.68 -26.49 41.52
C TYR A 230 30.26 -27.74 42.27
N ILE A 231 31.14 -28.71 42.38
CA ILE A 231 30.94 -29.94 43.17
C ILE A 231 32.29 -30.40 43.74
N ASP A 232 32.28 -31.26 44.75
CA ASP A 232 33.53 -31.80 45.31
C ASP A 232 34.40 -32.42 44.20
N SER A 233 35.69 -32.09 44.20
CA SER A 233 36.65 -32.63 43.24
C SER A 233 36.74 -34.16 43.26
N ALA A 234 36.46 -34.82 44.40
CA ALA A 234 36.48 -36.29 44.52
C ALA A 234 35.46 -37.00 43.60
N CYS A 235 34.47 -36.28 43.09
CA CYS A 235 33.49 -36.79 42.14
C CYS A 235 34.12 -37.08 40.76
N PHE A 236 35.23 -36.42 40.44
CA PHE A 236 35.90 -36.53 39.15
C PHE A 236 37.39 -36.89 39.28
N GLU A 237 37.96 -37.41 38.20
CA GLU A 237 39.37 -37.76 38.03
C GLU A 237 40.01 -36.78 37.03
N LEU A 238 39.90 -35.48 37.34
CA LEU A 238 40.43 -34.39 36.50
C LEU A 238 41.91 -34.11 36.82
N ASN A 239 42.65 -33.74 35.79
CA ASN A 239 44.07 -33.38 35.84
C ASN A 239 44.33 -31.91 35.46
N SER A 240 43.33 -31.19 34.95
CA SER A 240 43.43 -29.76 34.65
C SER A 240 42.88 -28.90 35.80
N ILE A 241 43.60 -27.82 36.13
CA ILE A 241 43.13 -26.79 37.06
C ILE A 241 42.80 -25.52 36.27
N ALA A 242 41.72 -24.86 36.64
CA ALA A 242 41.37 -23.52 36.18
C ALA A 242 42.59 -22.64 36.45
N SER A 243 43.26 -22.20 35.39
CA SER A 243 44.41 -21.31 35.55
C SER A 243 43.89 -19.99 36.10
N MET A 244 44.07 -19.76 37.40
CA MET A 244 44.10 -18.43 37.98
C MET A 244 45.44 -17.81 37.58
N LYS A 245 45.67 -17.63 36.27
CA LYS A 245 46.42 -16.45 35.86
C LYS A 245 45.39 -15.33 35.95
N PRO A 246 45.40 -14.50 37.02
CA PRO A 246 45.01 -13.13 36.77
C PRO A 246 45.94 -12.71 35.64
N VAL A 247 45.41 -12.57 34.44
CA VAL A 247 46.13 -11.75 33.48
C VAL A 247 46.16 -10.41 34.18
N ASP A 248 47.35 -9.97 34.57
CA ASP A 248 47.52 -8.62 35.10
C ASP A 248 46.74 -7.72 34.14
N ASP A 249 45.78 -6.93 34.65
CA ASP A 249 45.05 -5.96 33.81
C ASP A 249 46.04 -5.01 33.11
N ALA A 250 47.29 -4.94 33.60
CA ALA A 250 48.42 -4.26 32.99
C ALA A 250 49.02 -4.96 31.74
N GLU A 251 48.88 -6.27 31.57
CA GLU A 251 49.28 -7.03 30.37
C GLU A 251 48.09 -7.41 29.45
N LEU A 252 46.85 -7.25 29.91
CA LEU A 252 45.67 -7.26 29.04
C LEU A 252 45.63 -5.97 28.20
N SER A 253 46.48 -5.90 27.18
CA SER A 253 46.14 -5.06 26.04
C SER A 253 44.78 -5.54 25.54
N LYS A 254 43.77 -4.66 25.51
CA LYS A 254 42.46 -4.96 24.90
C LYS A 254 42.75 -5.73 23.61
N ALA A 255 42.27 -6.98 23.53
CA ALA A 255 42.37 -7.74 22.30
C ALA A 255 41.83 -6.83 21.19
N PRO A 256 42.61 -6.55 20.13
CA PRO A 256 42.16 -5.64 19.09
C PRO A 256 40.83 -6.16 18.59
N GLU A 257 39.78 -5.36 18.74
CA GLU A 257 38.42 -5.73 18.40
C GLU A 257 38.34 -5.76 16.87
N LYS A 258 38.67 -6.92 16.30
CA LYS A 258 38.70 -7.13 14.85
C LYS A 258 37.31 -7.19 14.23
N PHE A 259 36.23 -7.28 15.01
CA PHE A 259 34.87 -7.47 14.48
C PHE A 259 33.91 -6.39 15.00
N MET A 260 34.33 -5.13 14.96
CA MET A 260 33.54 -3.98 15.41
C MET A 260 32.16 -3.89 14.74
N LEU A 261 32.02 -4.33 13.48
CA LEU A 261 30.74 -4.34 12.77
C LEU A 261 29.70 -5.28 13.39
N ASN A 262 30.11 -6.28 14.16
CA ASN A 262 29.18 -7.17 14.88
C ASN A 262 28.37 -6.43 15.95
N ARG A 263 28.94 -5.36 16.54
CA ARG A 263 28.23 -4.52 17.51
C ARG A 263 27.14 -3.66 16.87
N LEU A 264 27.38 -3.18 15.65
CA LEU A 264 26.47 -2.27 14.94
C LEU A 264 25.43 -3.03 14.11
N PHE A 265 25.81 -4.17 13.54
CA PHE A 265 24.99 -4.97 12.63
C PHE A 265 25.06 -6.46 13.00
N PRO A 266 24.60 -6.85 14.20
CA PRO A 266 24.69 -8.23 14.66
C PRO A 266 23.96 -9.18 13.70
N GLY A 267 24.61 -10.28 13.32
CA GLY A 267 24.03 -11.32 12.46
C GLY A 267 24.08 -11.03 10.95
N SER A 268 24.62 -9.90 10.52
CA SER A 268 24.81 -9.58 9.10
C SER A 268 26.05 -10.28 8.51
N ILE A 269 26.08 -10.48 7.19
CA ILE A 269 27.27 -11.01 6.49
C ILE A 269 28.47 -10.08 6.69
N ILE A 270 28.22 -8.76 6.78
CA ILE A 270 29.27 -7.76 6.99
C ILE A 270 29.90 -7.81 8.40
N ALA A 271 29.21 -8.38 9.39
CA ALA A 271 29.74 -8.57 10.74
C ALA A 271 30.86 -9.63 10.82
N GLN A 272 31.04 -10.42 9.75
CA GLN A 272 32.07 -11.46 9.67
C GLN A 272 33.42 -10.93 9.15
N PHE A 273 33.49 -9.67 8.71
CA PHE A 273 34.76 -9.10 8.22
C PHE A 273 35.63 -8.62 9.38
N PRO A 274 36.93 -8.99 9.39
CA PRO A 274 37.85 -8.60 10.45
C PRO A 274 38.34 -7.15 10.23
N LEU A 275 37.50 -6.16 10.45
CA LEU A 275 37.83 -4.73 10.34
C LEU A 275 38.07 -4.10 11.71
N ASP A 276 39.21 -3.44 11.87
CA ASP A 276 39.51 -2.62 13.05
C ASP A 276 38.94 -1.20 12.94
N MET A 277 39.15 -0.34 13.95
CA MET A 277 38.62 1.03 13.94
C MET A 277 39.25 1.90 12.84
N THR A 278 40.52 1.68 12.53
CA THR A 278 41.23 2.37 11.45
C THR A 278 40.68 1.98 10.08
N ASP A 279 40.40 0.70 9.88
CA ASP A 279 39.78 0.16 8.67
C ASP A 279 38.36 0.68 8.49
N ILE A 280 37.58 0.79 9.57
CA ILE A 280 36.23 1.37 9.53
C ILE A 280 36.29 2.85 9.18
N ILE A 281 37.21 3.62 9.78
CA ILE A 281 37.38 5.03 9.45
C ILE A 281 37.78 5.17 7.97
N LEU A 282 38.71 4.35 7.49
CA LEU A 282 39.15 4.35 6.10
C LEU A 282 38.01 3.94 5.15
N LEU A 283 37.18 2.97 5.53
CA LEU A 283 35.99 2.57 4.78
C LEU A 283 34.94 3.68 4.75
N ILE A 284 34.69 4.37 5.87
CA ILE A 284 33.77 5.52 5.92
C ILE A 284 34.29 6.65 5.04
N VAL A 285 35.58 6.96 5.10
CA VAL A 285 36.22 7.96 4.23
C VAL A 285 36.12 7.54 2.76
N PHE A 286 36.35 6.27 2.46
CA PHE A 286 36.24 5.72 1.11
C PHE A 286 34.80 5.79 0.57
N ILE A 287 33.81 5.39 1.38
CA ILE A 287 32.38 5.48 1.04
C ILE A 287 31.97 6.95 0.88
N ALA A 288 32.38 7.85 1.77
CA ALA A 288 32.12 9.28 1.66
C ALA A 288 32.78 9.89 0.41
N LEU A 289 33.95 9.41 0.03
CA LEU A 289 34.63 9.85 -1.18
C LEU A 289 33.94 9.30 -2.43
N LEU A 290 33.54 8.03 -2.45
CA LEU A 290 32.95 7.35 -3.60
C LEU A 290 31.47 7.70 -3.82
N PHE A 291 30.69 7.91 -2.77
CA PHE A 291 29.25 8.21 -2.83
C PHE A 291 28.90 9.66 -2.47
N GLY A 292 29.83 10.41 -1.87
CA GLY A 292 29.65 11.83 -1.56
C GLY A 292 30.46 12.71 -2.51
N LEU A 293 31.79 12.75 -2.31
CA LEU A 293 32.68 13.69 -3.01
C LEU A 293 32.80 13.41 -4.51
N PHE A 294 32.84 12.15 -4.93
CA PHE A 294 32.99 11.79 -6.34
C PHE A 294 31.74 12.11 -7.16
N PRO A 295 30.51 11.77 -6.72
CA PRO A 295 29.29 12.25 -7.37
C PRO A 295 29.18 13.77 -7.33
N LEU A 296 29.51 14.43 -6.21
CA LEU A 296 29.53 15.89 -6.15
C LEU A 296 30.53 16.50 -7.13
N PHE A 297 31.71 15.90 -7.29
CA PHE A 297 32.72 16.33 -8.25
C PHE A 297 32.22 16.14 -9.69
N ILE A 298 31.63 14.99 -10.03
CA ILE A 298 31.02 14.75 -11.34
C ILE A 298 29.87 15.71 -11.58
N MET A 299 29.00 15.93 -10.60
CA MET A 299 27.88 16.86 -10.69
C MET A 299 28.38 18.29 -10.87
N THR A 300 29.42 18.70 -10.16
CA THR A 300 30.03 20.03 -10.31
C THR A 300 30.68 20.16 -11.68
N ARG A 301 31.44 19.16 -12.15
CA ARG A 301 32.02 19.12 -13.50
C ARG A 301 30.94 19.17 -14.58
N LYS A 302 29.87 18.39 -14.43
CA LYS A 302 28.72 18.37 -15.33
C LYS A 302 27.96 19.69 -15.27
N HIS A 303 27.81 20.29 -14.11
CA HIS A 303 27.17 21.58 -13.91
C HIS A 303 27.99 22.71 -14.54
N CYS A 304 29.30 22.78 -14.29
CA CYS A 304 30.20 23.71 -14.97
C CYS A 304 30.24 23.48 -16.48
N SER A 305 30.24 22.23 -16.94
CA SER A 305 30.13 21.88 -18.35
C SER A 305 28.80 22.33 -18.95
N MET A 306 27.70 22.18 -18.21
CA MET A 306 26.38 22.65 -18.60
C MET A 306 26.35 24.18 -18.66
N LEU A 307 26.96 24.87 -17.71
CA LEU A 307 27.11 26.34 -17.72
C LEU A 307 27.96 26.79 -18.92
N SER A 308 29.09 26.12 -19.21
CA SER A 308 29.89 26.42 -20.41
C SER A 308 29.15 26.10 -21.72
N ALA A 309 28.32 25.05 -21.72
CA ALA A 309 27.46 24.72 -22.84
C ALA A 309 26.37 25.78 -22.99
N GLN A 310 25.80 26.27 -21.88
CA GLN A 310 24.83 27.37 -21.83
C GLN A 310 25.44 28.68 -22.37
N ASP A 311 26.68 29.00 -22.03
CA ASP A 311 27.42 30.13 -22.60
C ASP A 311 27.62 29.96 -24.13
N GLY A 312 27.69 28.72 -24.61
CA GLY A 312 27.73 28.35 -26.02
C GLY A 312 26.36 28.28 -26.72
N ILE A 313 25.27 28.03 -25.97
CA ILE A 313 23.90 27.93 -26.49
C ILE A 313 23.49 29.25 -27.13
N ALA A 314 23.88 30.40 -26.57
CA ALA A 314 23.61 31.71 -27.18
C ALA A 314 24.26 31.89 -28.57
N ARG A 315 25.33 31.14 -28.89
CA ARG A 315 25.99 31.16 -30.21
C ARG A 315 25.36 30.17 -31.21
N ILE A 316 24.55 29.24 -30.74
CA ILE A 316 23.92 28.15 -31.52
C ILE A 316 22.37 28.29 -31.51
N GLN A 317 21.81 29.18 -30.71
CA GLN A 317 20.39 29.54 -30.72
C GLN A 317 20.09 30.51 -31.87
N TRP A 318 19.80 29.93 -33.03
CA TRP A 318 19.20 30.67 -34.15
C TRP A 318 17.69 30.90 -33.92
N THR A 319 17.11 30.26 -32.90
CA THR A 319 15.71 30.39 -32.46
C THR A 319 15.72 30.69 -30.97
N GLY A 320 15.44 31.93 -30.57
CA GLY A 320 15.49 32.35 -29.17
C GLY A 320 14.51 31.59 -28.27
N ASP A 321 14.93 31.33 -27.03
CA ASP A 321 14.12 30.77 -25.93
C ASP A 321 13.12 31.78 -25.34
N GLU A 322 12.69 32.79 -26.10
CA GLU A 322 11.50 33.56 -25.76
C GLU A 322 10.25 32.73 -26.12
N TRP A 323 10.07 31.62 -25.41
CA TRP A 323 8.75 31.01 -25.35
C TRP A 323 7.86 31.91 -24.51
N ALA A 324 7.27 32.91 -25.15
CA ALA A 324 6.03 33.49 -24.66
C ALA A 324 4.93 32.50 -24.99
N ALA A 325 4.12 32.12 -24.00
CA ALA A 325 2.90 31.35 -24.25
C ALA A 325 2.17 32.00 -25.43
N PRO A 326 1.82 31.25 -26.50
CA PRO A 326 1.24 31.84 -27.68
C PRO A 326 0.04 32.64 -27.24
N LYS A 327 0.08 33.96 -27.45
CA LYS A 327 -1.09 34.80 -27.29
C LYS A 327 -2.05 34.33 -28.37
N LEU A 328 -2.98 33.47 -28.00
CA LEU A 328 -4.14 33.12 -28.82
C LEU A 328 -4.89 34.43 -29.07
N GLN A 329 -4.53 35.10 -30.16
CA GLN A 329 -5.36 36.13 -30.75
C GLN A 329 -6.55 35.40 -31.36
N MET A 330 -7.50 35.02 -30.52
CA MET A 330 -8.82 34.63 -30.99
C MET A 330 -9.46 35.88 -31.56
N GLY A 331 -9.33 36.05 -32.88
CA GLY A 331 -10.17 36.99 -33.61
C GLY A 331 -11.61 36.59 -33.35
N THR A 332 -12.32 37.38 -32.56
CA THR A 332 -13.75 37.17 -32.37
C THR A 332 -14.47 37.67 -33.61
N PHE A 333 -15.23 36.80 -34.27
CA PHE A 333 -16.15 37.24 -35.33
C PHE A 333 -17.34 38.04 -34.78
N ARG A 334 -17.43 38.17 -33.44
CA ARG A 334 -18.49 38.91 -32.76
C ARG A 334 -18.32 40.40 -32.97
N ARG A 335 -19.37 41.03 -33.44
CA ARG A 335 -19.47 42.49 -33.55
C ARG A 335 -20.12 43.03 -32.29
N THR A 336 -19.40 43.87 -31.55
CA THR A 336 -19.91 44.57 -30.35
C THR A 336 -21.25 45.24 -30.66
N GLY A 337 -22.26 45.01 -29.80
CA GLY A 337 -23.61 45.55 -29.98
C GLY A 337 -24.48 44.91 -31.07
N LYS A 338 -23.97 43.96 -31.89
CA LYS A 338 -24.82 43.20 -32.82
C LYS A 338 -25.65 42.20 -32.04
N ILE A 339 -26.97 42.37 -32.06
CA ILE A 339 -27.93 41.53 -31.34
C ILE A 339 -28.50 40.46 -32.27
N CYS A 340 -28.51 39.20 -31.84
CA CYS A 340 -29.27 38.16 -32.54
C CYS A 340 -30.75 38.27 -32.14
N LYS A 341 -31.64 38.45 -33.13
CA LYS A 341 -33.10 38.54 -32.90
C LYS A 341 -33.85 37.28 -33.33
N ASP A 342 -33.17 36.34 -33.97
CA ASP A 342 -33.75 35.17 -34.65
C ASP A 342 -33.58 33.87 -33.85
N LEU A 343 -33.58 33.97 -32.51
CA LEU A 343 -33.62 32.79 -31.65
C LEU A 343 -35.06 32.33 -31.44
N THR A 344 -35.28 31.01 -31.48
CA THR A 344 -36.52 30.41 -31.00
C THR A 344 -36.65 30.62 -29.49
N ALA A 345 -37.84 30.40 -28.93
CA ALA A 345 -38.03 30.53 -27.49
C ALA A 345 -37.08 29.61 -26.70
N LEU A 346 -36.93 28.34 -27.11
CA LEU A 346 -36.03 27.39 -26.47
C LEU A 346 -34.54 27.77 -26.58
N GLU A 347 -34.12 28.26 -27.74
CA GLU A 347 -32.74 28.75 -27.96
C GLU A 347 -32.44 29.96 -27.08
N ALA A 348 -33.40 30.89 -26.99
CA ALA A 348 -33.31 32.02 -26.09
C ALA A 348 -33.26 31.55 -24.62
N GLY A 349 -34.00 30.50 -24.26
CA GLY A 349 -33.96 29.88 -22.94
C GLY A 349 -32.57 29.38 -22.53
N ILE A 350 -31.86 28.69 -23.44
CA ILE A 350 -30.45 28.31 -23.21
C ILE A 350 -29.57 29.55 -23.05
N LEU A 351 -29.69 30.53 -23.96
CA LEU A 351 -28.88 31.75 -23.91
C LEU A 351 -29.10 32.54 -22.62
N LEU A 352 -30.34 32.53 -22.12
CA LEU A 352 -30.77 33.14 -20.86
C LEU A 352 -30.43 32.26 -19.65
N ASP A 353 -29.63 31.21 -19.76
CA ASP A 353 -29.22 30.37 -18.63
C ASP A 353 -30.40 29.80 -17.80
N ILE A 354 -31.54 29.53 -18.45
CA ILE A 354 -32.60 28.75 -17.80
C ILE A 354 -32.06 27.34 -17.51
N PRO A 355 -32.28 26.77 -16.31
CA PRO A 355 -31.82 25.42 -15.98
C PRO A 355 -32.26 24.38 -17.02
N LEU A 356 -31.38 23.44 -17.36
CA LEU A 356 -31.65 22.45 -18.41
C LEU A 356 -32.83 21.54 -18.04
N THR A 357 -32.92 21.13 -16.76
CA THR A 357 -34.08 20.35 -16.25
C THR A 357 -35.39 21.09 -16.43
N LYS A 358 -35.37 22.42 -16.22
CA LYS A 358 -36.55 23.27 -16.39
C LYS A 358 -36.95 23.38 -17.86
N LEU A 359 -36.00 23.60 -18.77
CA LEU A 359 -36.28 23.60 -20.22
C LEU A 359 -36.88 22.26 -20.67
N MET A 360 -36.29 21.14 -20.24
CA MET A 360 -36.81 19.79 -20.53
C MET A 360 -38.24 19.62 -20.01
N SER A 361 -38.52 20.02 -18.77
CA SER A 361 -39.84 19.90 -18.18
C SER A 361 -40.90 20.73 -18.92
N MET A 362 -40.52 21.93 -19.37
CA MET A 362 -41.37 22.81 -20.15
C MET A 362 -41.62 22.23 -21.54
N MET A 363 -40.61 21.64 -22.18
CA MET A 363 -40.78 20.94 -23.47
C MET A 363 -41.75 19.76 -23.36
N MET A 364 -41.59 18.91 -22.34
CA MET A 364 -42.49 17.76 -22.11
C MET A 364 -43.94 18.21 -21.92
N ASN A 365 -44.15 19.22 -21.09
CA ASN A 365 -45.50 19.74 -20.83
C ASN A 365 -46.08 20.45 -22.06
N ASN A 366 -45.27 21.16 -22.85
CA ASN A 366 -45.72 21.76 -24.10
C ASN A 366 -46.09 20.71 -25.16
N MET A 367 -45.33 19.61 -25.24
CA MET A 367 -45.65 18.48 -26.11
C MET A 367 -46.97 17.80 -25.68
N GLU A 368 -47.25 17.73 -24.38
CA GLU A 368 -48.55 17.26 -23.86
C GLU A 368 -49.68 18.24 -24.24
N ARG A 369 -49.47 19.56 -24.09
CA ARG A 369 -50.43 20.59 -24.54
C ARG A 369 -50.75 20.50 -26.04
N LYS A 370 -49.76 20.12 -26.85
CA LYS A 370 -49.89 19.91 -28.31
C LYS A 370 -50.53 18.56 -28.67
N ALA A 371 -50.93 17.77 -27.67
CA ALA A 371 -51.41 16.39 -27.85
C ALA A 371 -50.43 15.52 -28.65
N MET A 372 -49.12 15.74 -28.48
CA MET A 372 -48.07 14.89 -29.06
C MET A 372 -47.81 13.67 -28.19
N VAL A 373 -47.74 13.89 -26.88
CA VAL A 373 -47.50 12.85 -25.88
C VAL A 373 -48.51 12.98 -24.75
N ASN A 374 -48.71 11.89 -24.02
CA ASN A 374 -49.48 11.87 -22.79
C ASN A 374 -48.53 11.42 -21.66
N VAL A 375 -48.32 12.25 -20.64
CA VAL A 375 -47.40 11.93 -19.55
C VAL A 375 -48.14 11.02 -18.56
N LYS A 376 -47.80 9.72 -18.56
CA LYS A 376 -48.45 8.69 -17.71
C LYS A 376 -47.95 8.72 -16.27
N SER A 377 -46.65 8.85 -16.11
CA SER A 377 -46.00 8.95 -14.81
C SER A 377 -44.84 9.92 -14.90
N THR A 378 -44.63 10.66 -13.81
CA THR A 378 -43.46 11.51 -13.61
C THR A 378 -42.38 10.78 -12.80
N GLU A 379 -42.72 9.67 -12.13
CA GLU A 379 -41.80 8.82 -11.37
C GLU A 379 -42.10 7.31 -11.56
N PRO A 380 -41.30 6.58 -12.35
CA PRO A 380 -40.33 7.07 -13.34
C PRO A 380 -41.03 7.82 -14.49
N LEU A 381 -40.31 8.72 -15.18
CA LEU A 381 -40.86 9.44 -16.33
C LEU A 381 -41.27 8.45 -17.41
N ALA A 382 -42.57 8.34 -17.67
CA ALA A 382 -43.16 7.47 -18.67
C ALA A 382 -44.17 8.27 -19.51
N VAL A 383 -43.96 8.28 -20.82
CA VAL A 383 -44.76 9.05 -21.78
C VAL A 383 -45.31 8.13 -22.86
N GLU A 384 -46.57 8.34 -23.24
CA GLU A 384 -47.22 7.62 -24.32
C GLU A 384 -47.30 8.52 -25.55
N ARG A 385 -46.88 8.03 -26.73
CA ARG A 385 -47.08 8.77 -27.99
C ARG A 385 -48.55 8.72 -28.40
N LEU A 386 -49.12 9.87 -28.75
CA LEU A 386 -50.49 9.93 -29.23
C LEU A 386 -50.55 9.66 -30.74
N PRO A 387 -51.36 8.70 -31.22
CA PRO A 387 -51.46 8.37 -32.64
C PRO A 387 -52.06 9.54 -33.43
N GLY A 388 -51.44 9.88 -34.57
CA GLY A 388 -51.88 11.00 -35.42
C GLY A 388 -51.41 12.38 -34.98
N ALA A 389 -50.51 12.46 -33.97
CA ALA A 389 -49.88 13.71 -33.57
C ALA A 389 -49.18 14.40 -34.75
N ARG A 390 -49.43 15.70 -34.93
CA ARG A 390 -48.69 16.52 -35.90
C ARG A 390 -47.29 16.80 -35.35
N ARG A 391 -46.31 16.91 -36.26
CA ARG A 391 -44.97 17.38 -35.88
C ARG A 391 -45.07 18.76 -35.25
N SER A 392 -44.31 18.98 -34.19
CA SER A 392 -44.19 20.30 -33.60
C SER A 392 -43.55 21.27 -34.59
N SER A 393 -43.94 22.54 -34.53
CA SER A 393 -43.22 23.61 -35.21
C SER A 393 -41.80 23.79 -34.67
N ASP A 394 -41.55 23.37 -33.42
CA ASP A 394 -40.24 23.44 -32.80
C ASP A 394 -39.44 22.15 -33.09
N PRO A 395 -38.24 22.26 -33.71
CA PRO A 395 -37.45 21.09 -34.08
C PRO A 395 -36.94 20.31 -32.87
N TYR A 396 -36.72 20.95 -31.73
CA TYR A 396 -36.12 20.33 -30.54
C TYR A 396 -37.12 19.42 -29.81
N GLU A 397 -38.41 19.79 -29.80
CA GLU A 397 -39.49 18.93 -29.30
C GLU A 397 -39.64 17.67 -30.17
N ASN A 398 -39.44 17.79 -31.49
CA ASN A 398 -39.53 16.63 -32.39
C ASN A 398 -38.39 15.62 -32.14
N ILE A 399 -37.20 16.07 -31.72
CA ILE A 399 -36.10 15.18 -31.33
C ILE A 399 -36.54 14.31 -30.14
N LEU A 400 -37.10 14.92 -29.10
CA LEU A 400 -37.59 14.19 -27.93
C LEU A 400 -38.76 13.27 -28.28
N TYR A 401 -39.71 13.74 -29.09
CA TYR A 401 -40.83 12.93 -29.55
C TYR A 401 -40.37 11.66 -30.25
N ASN A 402 -39.37 11.77 -31.13
CA ASN A 402 -38.81 10.64 -31.86
C ASN A 402 -38.00 9.68 -30.96
N ALA A 403 -37.57 10.14 -29.79
CA ALA A 403 -36.80 9.36 -28.83
C ALA A 403 -37.65 8.56 -27.82
N VAL A 404 -38.96 8.78 -27.78
CA VAL A 404 -39.85 8.03 -26.86
C VAL A 404 -39.88 6.55 -27.25
N GLY A 405 -39.38 5.66 -26.40
CA GLY A 405 -39.36 4.22 -26.62
C GLY A 405 -40.76 3.60 -26.71
N VAL A 406 -40.84 2.34 -27.15
CA VAL A 406 -42.10 1.58 -27.19
C VAL A 406 -42.66 1.34 -25.79
N ASP A 407 -41.77 1.26 -24.80
CA ASP A 407 -42.05 1.19 -23.36
C ASP A 407 -42.44 2.53 -22.73
N GLY A 408 -42.41 3.62 -23.51
CA GLY A 408 -42.70 4.97 -23.06
C GLY A 408 -41.56 5.65 -22.30
N ALA A 409 -40.37 5.04 -22.23
CA ALA A 409 -39.19 5.65 -21.63
C ALA A 409 -38.49 6.60 -22.62
N ILE A 410 -37.81 7.62 -22.11
CA ILE A 410 -36.89 8.47 -22.89
C ILE A 410 -35.47 8.19 -22.39
N SER A 411 -34.57 7.78 -23.29
CA SER A 411 -33.17 7.55 -22.92
C SER A 411 -32.46 8.87 -22.62
N MET A 412 -31.53 8.84 -21.67
CA MET A 412 -30.73 10.02 -21.34
C MET A 412 -29.87 10.49 -22.52
N ASP A 413 -29.38 9.57 -23.35
CA ASP A 413 -28.62 9.92 -24.56
C ASP A 413 -29.44 10.77 -25.52
N ALA A 414 -30.74 10.48 -25.70
CA ALA A 414 -31.59 11.29 -26.55
C ALA A 414 -31.88 12.68 -25.98
N VAL A 415 -31.95 12.80 -24.65
CA VAL A 415 -32.03 14.11 -23.97
C VAL A 415 -30.76 14.90 -24.22
N TYR A 416 -29.59 14.25 -24.21
CA TYR A 416 -28.30 14.87 -24.48
C TYR A 416 -28.18 15.33 -25.94
N GLU A 417 -28.60 14.51 -26.90
CA GLU A 417 -28.63 14.87 -28.32
C GLU A 417 -29.59 16.04 -28.61
N MET A 418 -30.71 16.14 -27.89
CA MET A 418 -31.59 17.30 -27.98
C MET A 418 -30.90 18.57 -27.50
N PHE A 419 -30.26 18.54 -26.32
CA PHE A 419 -29.54 19.71 -25.81
C PHE A 419 -28.31 20.07 -26.65
N HIS A 420 -27.63 19.08 -27.24
CA HIS A 420 -26.58 19.29 -28.22
C HIS A 420 -27.11 20.06 -29.43
N SER A 421 -28.21 19.60 -30.02
CA SER A 421 -28.84 20.24 -31.17
C SER A 421 -29.27 21.68 -30.83
N LEU A 422 -29.82 21.90 -29.63
CA LEU A 422 -30.23 23.21 -29.15
C LEU A 422 -29.04 24.17 -28.98
N ALA A 423 -27.94 23.69 -28.39
CA ALA A 423 -26.71 24.47 -28.25
C ALA A 423 -26.09 24.80 -29.62
N ALA A 424 -26.05 23.85 -30.55
CA ALA A 424 -25.55 24.05 -31.91
C ALA A 424 -26.37 25.10 -32.67
N GLY A 425 -27.70 25.10 -32.52
CA GLY A 425 -28.58 26.12 -33.09
C GLY A 425 -28.30 27.52 -32.55
N VAL A 426 -28.12 27.64 -31.22
CA VAL A 426 -27.73 28.93 -30.59
C VAL A 426 -26.38 29.40 -31.12
N ASP A 427 -25.38 28.53 -31.18
CA ASP A 427 -24.04 28.90 -31.67
C ASP A 427 -24.07 29.33 -33.14
N GLN A 428 -24.77 28.58 -33.99
CA GLN A 428 -24.93 28.91 -35.41
C GLN A 428 -25.60 30.26 -35.64
N LYS A 429 -26.52 30.68 -34.78
CA LYS A 429 -27.24 31.96 -34.90
C LYS A 429 -26.52 33.11 -34.20
N THR A 430 -25.71 32.83 -33.18
CA THR A 430 -25.04 33.85 -32.36
C THR A 430 -23.56 34.04 -32.67
N TRP A 431 -22.98 33.27 -33.60
CA TRP A 431 -21.55 33.27 -33.94
C TRP A 431 -20.91 34.66 -34.12
N SER A 432 -21.63 35.61 -34.74
CA SER A 432 -21.16 36.98 -35.01
C SER A 432 -21.79 38.04 -34.10
N CYS A 433 -22.60 37.64 -33.12
CA CYS A 433 -23.36 38.54 -32.27
C CYS A 433 -22.65 38.77 -30.93
N ASP A 434 -22.92 39.90 -30.32
CA ASP A 434 -22.56 40.21 -28.95
C ASP A 434 -23.51 39.45 -28.02
N LEU A 435 -22.99 38.43 -27.33
CA LEU A 435 -23.80 37.55 -26.48
C LEU A 435 -24.42 38.30 -25.30
N GLU A 436 -23.70 39.23 -24.68
CA GLU A 436 -24.20 39.96 -23.52
C GLU A 436 -25.28 40.96 -23.95
N ALA A 437 -25.07 41.67 -25.07
CA ALA A 437 -26.12 42.51 -25.65
C ALA A 437 -27.35 41.69 -26.09
N THR A 438 -27.15 40.48 -26.60
CA THR A 438 -28.24 39.58 -27.00
C THR A 438 -29.02 39.05 -25.79
N LYS A 439 -28.33 38.63 -24.72
CA LYS A 439 -28.98 38.25 -23.46
C LYS A 439 -29.82 39.39 -22.89
N GLU A 440 -29.24 40.59 -22.83
CA GLU A 440 -29.90 41.78 -22.32
C GLU A 440 -31.13 42.16 -23.16
N TYR A 441 -31.03 42.03 -24.49
CA TYR A 441 -32.15 42.22 -25.40
C TYR A 441 -33.33 41.30 -25.08
N TYR A 442 -33.07 40.00 -24.88
CA TYR A 442 -34.12 39.03 -24.58
C TYR A 442 -34.66 39.19 -23.17
N ARG A 443 -33.81 39.43 -22.15
CA ARG A 443 -34.25 39.69 -20.76
C ARG A 443 -35.22 40.85 -20.67
N LYS A 444 -34.91 41.99 -21.29
CA LYS A 444 -35.77 43.18 -21.32
C LYS A 444 -37.08 42.98 -22.09
N ARG A 445 -37.14 41.99 -22.97
CA ARG A 445 -38.27 41.74 -23.86
C ARG A 445 -39.11 40.53 -23.46
N ILE A 446 -38.83 39.86 -22.34
CA ILE A 446 -39.62 38.69 -21.90
C ILE A 446 -41.12 39.04 -21.84
N ASP A 447 -41.47 40.15 -21.16
CA ASP A 447 -42.86 40.60 -21.03
C ASP A 447 -43.47 40.97 -22.40
N ALA A 448 -42.74 41.73 -23.21
CA ALA A 448 -43.19 42.13 -24.54
C ALA A 448 -43.36 40.96 -25.52
N MET A 449 -42.50 39.93 -25.44
CA MET A 449 -42.60 38.70 -26.24
C MET A 449 -43.82 37.87 -25.81
N LEU A 450 -44.08 37.79 -24.50
CA LEU A 450 -45.25 37.11 -23.97
C LEU A 450 -46.56 37.79 -24.40
N GLU A 451 -46.62 39.12 -24.30
CA GLU A 451 -47.76 39.92 -24.77
C GLU A 451 -47.99 39.76 -26.27
N ALA A 452 -46.92 39.77 -27.08
CA ALA A 452 -47.02 39.65 -28.53
C ALA A 452 -47.46 38.25 -29.00
N LYS A 453 -47.08 37.18 -28.29
CA LYS A 453 -47.34 35.79 -28.69
C LYS A 453 -48.57 35.19 -28.02
N SER A 454 -49.09 35.79 -26.95
CA SER A 454 -50.08 35.21 -26.04
C SER A 454 -49.58 33.94 -25.35
N GLU A 455 -49.79 33.85 -24.03
CA GLU A 455 -49.36 32.72 -23.20
C GLU A 455 -49.94 31.37 -23.64
N ASN A 456 -51.10 31.37 -24.30
CA ASN A 456 -51.72 30.13 -24.79
C ASN A 456 -51.05 29.59 -26.06
N SER A 457 -50.18 30.36 -26.73
CA SER A 457 -49.45 29.87 -27.90
C SER A 457 -48.30 28.92 -27.51
N ASP A 458 -47.75 28.23 -28.51
CA ASP A 458 -46.64 27.30 -28.33
C ASP A 458 -45.36 28.00 -27.85
N GLU A 459 -45.03 29.15 -28.44
CA GLU A 459 -43.86 29.95 -28.06
C GLU A 459 -44.12 30.79 -26.82
N GLY A 460 -45.32 31.35 -26.68
CA GLY A 460 -45.71 32.17 -25.53
C GLY A 460 -45.66 31.40 -24.21
N TYR A 461 -45.92 30.08 -24.25
CA TYR A 461 -45.75 29.20 -23.09
C TYR A 461 -44.31 29.19 -22.56
N TYR A 462 -43.31 29.16 -23.44
CA TYR A 462 -41.91 29.21 -23.02
C TYR A 462 -41.56 30.58 -22.40
N TRP A 463 -41.99 31.67 -23.05
CA TRP A 463 -41.79 33.03 -22.54
C TRP A 463 -42.47 33.26 -21.19
N GLY A 464 -43.66 32.70 -20.97
CA GLY A 464 -44.36 32.73 -19.68
C GLY A 464 -43.57 32.02 -18.58
N GLY A 465 -43.01 30.84 -18.88
CA GLY A 465 -42.15 30.14 -17.94
C GLY A 465 -40.82 30.85 -17.64
N TYR A 466 -40.25 31.59 -18.62
CA TYR A 466 -39.06 32.42 -18.40
C TYR A 466 -39.37 33.67 -17.57
N ARG A 467 -40.52 34.29 -17.80
CA ARG A 467 -41.04 35.38 -16.96
C ARG A 467 -41.18 34.92 -15.52
N HIS A 468 -41.76 33.74 -15.30
CA HIS A 468 -41.89 33.14 -13.97
C HIS A 468 -40.52 32.86 -13.32
N HIS A 469 -39.51 32.48 -14.11
CA HIS A 469 -38.14 32.28 -13.60
C HIS A 469 -37.47 33.59 -13.18
N TYR A 470 -37.58 34.64 -13.98
CA TYR A 470 -36.81 35.87 -13.78
C TYR A 470 -37.48 36.91 -12.90
N HIS A 471 -38.80 37.05 -12.99
CA HIS A 471 -39.50 38.17 -12.36
C HIS A 471 -40.09 37.83 -10.99
N HIS A 472 -40.11 36.55 -10.56
CA HIS A 472 -40.59 36.08 -9.23
C HIS A 472 -41.78 36.89 -8.63
N HIS A 473 -42.65 37.44 -9.48
CA HIS A 473 -43.69 38.35 -9.05
C HIS A 473 -44.99 37.58 -8.88
N GLY A 474 -45.32 37.35 -7.60
CA GLY A 474 -46.69 37.47 -7.10
C GLY A 474 -47.67 36.38 -7.48
N MET A 475 -47.58 35.25 -6.79
CA MET A 475 -48.61 34.51 -6.02
C MET A 475 -50.12 34.52 -6.38
N TYR A 476 -50.66 35.22 -7.39
CA TYR A 476 -52.13 35.31 -7.54
C TYR A 476 -52.72 35.33 -8.96
N ALA A 477 -51.95 35.11 -10.03
CA ALA A 477 -52.55 34.96 -11.35
C ALA A 477 -51.76 33.99 -12.23
N HIS A 478 -52.42 32.89 -12.63
CA HIS A 478 -52.02 31.87 -13.61
C HIS A 478 -51.05 30.80 -13.07
N ARG A 479 -51.30 29.49 -13.16
CA ARG A 479 -52.39 28.62 -13.65
C ARG A 479 -51.80 27.19 -13.50
N ASP A 480 -52.57 26.16 -13.12
CA ASP A 480 -52.12 24.75 -12.91
C ASP A 480 -51.08 24.21 -13.93
N TYR A 481 -51.08 24.79 -15.14
CA TYR A 481 -50.18 24.53 -16.25
C TYR A 481 -48.68 24.56 -15.91
N TYR A 482 -48.15 25.51 -15.12
CA TYR A 482 -46.70 25.51 -14.82
C TYR A 482 -46.33 24.72 -13.57
N GLU A 483 -47.29 24.41 -12.69
CA GLU A 483 -47.06 23.57 -11.50
C GLU A 483 -46.64 22.16 -11.90
N ARG A 484 -47.24 21.63 -12.98
CA ARG A 484 -46.87 20.33 -13.54
C ARG A 484 -45.45 20.31 -14.13
N SER A 485 -45.03 21.36 -14.82
CA SER A 485 -43.63 21.46 -15.27
C SER A 485 -42.69 21.65 -14.09
N ALA A 486 -43.08 22.40 -13.05
CA ALA A 486 -42.26 22.62 -11.86
C ALA A 486 -42.09 21.34 -11.02
N SER A 487 -43.10 20.49 -10.94
CA SER A 487 -42.99 19.19 -10.25
C SER A 487 -42.06 18.24 -11.00
N LEU A 488 -42.18 18.17 -12.34
CA LEU A 488 -41.28 17.39 -13.18
C LEU A 488 -39.83 17.93 -13.14
N ASP A 489 -39.65 19.26 -13.18
CA ASP A 489 -38.34 19.91 -13.03
C ASP A 489 -37.69 19.52 -11.71
N LYS A 490 -38.41 19.62 -10.58
CA LYS A 490 -37.89 19.25 -9.25
C LYS A 490 -37.42 17.80 -9.20
N GLN A 491 -38.15 16.88 -9.83
CA GLN A 491 -37.78 15.47 -9.88
C GLN A 491 -36.57 15.22 -10.78
N LEU A 492 -36.54 15.84 -11.96
CA LEU A 492 -35.40 15.77 -12.88
C LEU A 492 -34.13 16.36 -12.23
N ALA A 493 -34.26 17.46 -11.50
CA ALA A 493 -33.18 18.09 -10.76
C ALA A 493 -32.66 17.20 -9.61
N GLN A 494 -33.54 16.47 -8.91
CA GLN A 494 -33.13 15.51 -7.88
C GLN A 494 -32.35 14.33 -8.46
N LYS A 495 -32.79 13.79 -9.61
CA LYS A 495 -32.13 12.65 -10.26
C LYS A 495 -30.87 13.04 -11.03
N ASN A 496 -30.86 14.24 -11.60
CA ASN A 496 -29.78 14.78 -12.43
C ASN A 496 -29.32 16.15 -11.92
N PRO A 497 -28.67 16.21 -10.73
CA PRO A 497 -28.27 17.48 -10.11
C PRO A 497 -27.30 18.28 -10.98
N GLN A 498 -26.57 17.60 -11.87
CA GLN A 498 -25.66 18.22 -12.82
C GLN A 498 -26.37 19.11 -13.86
N MET A 499 -27.60 18.76 -14.25
CA MET A 499 -28.42 19.50 -15.22
C MET A 499 -29.28 20.62 -14.59
N ASN A 500 -29.29 20.72 -13.27
CA ASN A 500 -30.06 21.73 -12.54
C ASN A 500 -29.42 23.14 -12.60
N ASN A 501 -28.27 23.27 -13.27
CA ASN A 501 -27.62 24.55 -13.49
C ASN A 501 -27.99 25.11 -14.87
N GLY A 502 -27.85 26.44 -15.03
CA GLY A 502 -27.91 27.08 -16.35
C GLY A 502 -26.75 26.61 -17.25
N PHE A 503 -26.92 26.74 -18.56
CA PHE A 503 -25.97 26.23 -19.56
C PHE A 503 -24.54 26.78 -19.37
N SER A 504 -24.39 28.05 -18.97
CA SER A 504 -23.09 28.67 -18.71
C SER A 504 -22.32 28.08 -17.53
N GLN A 505 -23.01 27.60 -16.50
CA GLN A 505 -22.39 26.88 -15.38
C GLN A 505 -22.19 25.41 -15.71
N PHE A 506 -23.15 24.80 -16.41
CA PHE A 506 -23.04 23.41 -16.85
C PHE A 506 -21.79 23.18 -17.71
N ARG A 507 -21.53 24.04 -18.70
CA ARG A 507 -20.37 23.94 -19.62
C ARG A 507 -18.98 24.02 -18.98
N VAL A 508 -18.88 24.54 -17.76
CA VAL A 508 -17.62 24.62 -17.00
C VAL A 508 -17.55 23.60 -15.86
N SER A 509 -18.61 22.83 -15.65
CA SER A 509 -18.68 21.83 -14.59
C SER A 509 -17.96 20.55 -14.97
N ALA A 510 -17.47 19.80 -13.97
CA ALA A 510 -16.87 18.47 -14.21
C ALA A 510 -17.85 17.52 -14.90
N ALA A 511 -19.17 17.67 -14.74
CA ALA A 511 -20.17 16.89 -15.46
C ALA A 511 -20.06 17.01 -17.00
N CYS A 512 -19.65 18.19 -17.48
CA CYS A 512 -19.42 18.44 -18.90
C CYS A 512 -18.12 17.79 -19.40
N TYR A 513 -17.11 17.60 -18.53
CA TYR A 513 -15.77 17.12 -18.89
C TYR A 513 -15.45 15.69 -18.46
N GLU A 514 -16.19 15.11 -17.52
CA GLU A 514 -15.95 13.81 -16.87
C GLU A 514 -17.20 12.89 -16.84
N GLY A 515 -18.36 13.38 -17.27
CA GLY A 515 -19.64 12.66 -17.29
C GLY A 515 -20.03 12.07 -18.65
N PRO A 516 -21.20 11.41 -18.78
CA PRO A 516 -21.70 10.83 -20.05
C PRO A 516 -21.94 11.86 -21.17
N PHE A 517 -21.77 13.16 -20.89
CA PHE A 517 -21.77 14.26 -21.86
C PHE A 517 -20.45 14.40 -22.65
N LEU A 518 -19.41 13.65 -22.28
CA LEU A 518 -18.02 13.79 -22.75
C LEU A 518 -17.83 13.68 -24.27
N GLN A 519 -18.60 12.81 -24.93
CA GLN A 519 -18.29 12.43 -26.31
C GLN A 519 -19.04 13.24 -27.36
N ASN A 520 -20.24 13.75 -27.07
CA ASN A 520 -21.10 14.26 -28.14
C ASN A 520 -21.52 15.72 -27.93
N VAL A 521 -21.84 16.18 -26.71
CA VAL A 521 -22.64 17.40 -26.58
C VAL A 521 -21.83 18.68 -26.78
N CYS A 522 -20.71 18.85 -26.07
CA CYS A 522 -19.99 20.14 -26.05
C CYS A 522 -18.78 20.16 -27.00
N HIS A 523 -18.03 19.06 -27.10
CA HIS A 523 -16.89 18.95 -28.02
C HIS A 523 -17.37 18.96 -29.48
N ASP A 524 -18.34 18.12 -29.84
CA ASP A 524 -18.82 18.05 -31.22
C ASP A 524 -19.73 19.22 -31.59
N ALA A 525 -20.45 19.87 -30.65
CA ALA A 525 -21.21 21.07 -30.98
C ALA A 525 -20.24 22.21 -31.31
N CYS A 526 -19.18 22.39 -30.52
CA CYS A 526 -18.14 23.37 -30.82
C CYS A 526 -17.40 23.02 -32.13
N HIS A 527 -17.04 21.75 -32.33
CA HIS A 527 -16.32 21.29 -33.52
C HIS A 527 -17.19 21.38 -34.78
N SER A 528 -18.47 20.98 -34.71
CA SER A 528 -19.44 21.02 -35.82
C SER A 528 -19.96 22.42 -36.11
N ALA A 529 -20.17 23.28 -35.10
CA ALA A 529 -20.53 24.68 -35.33
C ALA A 529 -19.35 25.44 -35.95
N CYS A 530 -18.11 25.19 -35.48
CA CYS A 530 -16.92 25.76 -36.11
C CYS A 530 -16.71 25.21 -37.52
N HIS A 531 -16.77 23.89 -37.74
CA HIS A 531 -16.69 23.31 -39.07
C HIS A 531 -17.81 23.80 -39.99
N SER A 532 -19.08 23.80 -39.57
CA SER A 532 -20.22 24.19 -40.43
C SER A 532 -20.24 25.68 -40.71
N ALA A 533 -19.93 26.54 -39.73
CA ALA A 533 -19.84 27.97 -39.97
C ALA A 533 -18.65 28.32 -40.89
N CYS A 534 -17.48 27.70 -40.69
CA CYS A 534 -16.34 27.88 -41.57
C CYS A 534 -16.59 27.27 -42.96
N HIS A 535 -17.16 26.07 -43.06
CA HIS A 535 -17.41 25.40 -44.34
C HIS A 535 -18.49 26.11 -45.14
N SER A 536 -19.55 26.64 -44.50
CA SER A 536 -20.59 27.45 -45.16
C SER A 536 -20.06 28.82 -45.58
N ALA A 537 -19.32 29.51 -44.72
CA ALA A 537 -18.71 30.81 -45.06
C ALA A 537 -17.69 30.67 -46.18
N CYS A 538 -16.87 29.61 -46.17
CA CYS A 538 -15.94 29.29 -47.24
C CYS A 538 -16.66 28.83 -48.53
N HIS A 539 -17.72 28.00 -48.46
CA HIS A 539 -18.50 27.61 -49.65
C HIS A 539 -19.22 28.81 -50.27
N SER A 540 -19.80 29.71 -49.47
CA SER A 540 -20.46 30.93 -49.97
C SER A 540 -19.46 31.92 -50.55
N ALA A 541 -18.28 32.09 -49.93
CA ALA A 541 -17.21 32.93 -50.45
C ALA A 541 -16.62 32.35 -51.75
N CYS A 542 -16.46 31.03 -51.84
CA CYS A 542 -16.00 30.35 -53.05
C CYS A 542 -17.07 30.38 -54.17
N HIS A 543 -18.35 30.18 -53.88
CA HIS A 543 -19.43 30.34 -54.87
C HIS A 543 -19.52 31.79 -55.37
N GLY A 544 -19.40 32.77 -54.46
CA GLY A 544 -19.36 34.18 -54.82
C GLY A 544 -18.15 34.52 -55.70
N ALA A 545 -16.96 34.00 -55.38
CA ALA A 545 -15.75 34.19 -56.19
C ALA A 545 -15.85 33.51 -57.57
N CYS A 546 -16.43 32.32 -57.65
CA CYS A 546 -16.66 31.63 -58.93
C CYS A 546 -17.72 32.34 -59.80
N HIS A 547 -18.82 32.82 -59.23
CA HIS A 547 -19.80 33.63 -59.97
C HIS A 547 -19.22 34.98 -60.40
N SER A 548 -18.39 35.61 -59.56
CA SER A 548 -17.67 36.84 -59.91
C SER A 548 -16.70 36.60 -61.08
N ALA A 549 -16.00 35.47 -61.07
CA ALA A 549 -15.06 35.08 -62.12
C ALA A 549 -15.75 34.76 -63.46
N CYS A 550 -16.94 34.15 -63.45
CA CYS A 550 -17.70 33.88 -64.68
C CYS A 550 -18.35 35.12 -65.29
N VAL A 551 -18.74 36.12 -64.49
CA VAL A 551 -19.29 37.39 -65.03
C VAL A 551 -18.17 38.34 -65.47
N SER A 552 -16.95 38.20 -64.94
CA SER A 552 -15.78 38.99 -65.39
C SER A 552 -15.04 38.41 -66.61
N SER A 553 -15.33 37.17 -67.03
CA SER A 553 -14.69 36.54 -68.20
C SER A 553 -15.46 36.72 -69.52
N GLY A 554 -16.45 37.64 -69.54
CA GLY A 554 -17.27 37.98 -70.70
C GLY A 554 -16.90 39.30 -71.38
N HIS A 555 -15.62 39.70 -71.34
CA HIS A 555 -15.05 40.82 -72.11
C HIS A 555 -13.77 40.41 -72.81
#